data_AF-A0AAP2HJJ8-F1
#
_entry.id   AF-A0AAP2HJJ8-F1
#
_cell.length_a   1.000
_cell.length_b   1.000
_cell.length_c   1.000
_cell.angle_alpha   90.00
_cell.angle_beta   90.00
_cell.angle_gamma   90.00
#
_symmetry.space_group_name_H-M   'P 1'
#
loop_
_entity.id
_entity.type
_entity.pdbx_description
1 polymer ?
#
loop_
_entity_poly.entity_id
_entity_poly.type
_entity_poly.pdbx_seq_one_letter_code
_entity_poly.pdbx_strand_id
1 'polypeptide(L)' 'MTEYKNETKNHAINQILRYRIGDKEAYKRPDDLFDAFSYGVIYALVPQMRKRD' A
#
# COMPACT_ATOMS: atom_id res chain seq x y z
N MET A 1 -9.64 -18.35 0.31
CA MET A 1 -8.20 -18.09 0.56
C MET A 1 -7.46 -19.07 -0.33
N THR A 2 -7.02 -18.62 -1.50
CA THR A 2 -6.53 -19.51 -2.57
C THR A 2 -5.01 -19.62 -2.45
N GLU A 3 -4.54 -20.78 -2.03
CA GLU A 3 -3.12 -21.08 -1.87
C GLU A 3 -2.43 -21.18 -3.23
N TYR A 4 -1.32 -20.46 -3.40
CA TYR A 4 -0.39 -20.66 -4.52
C TYR A 4 0.99 -20.96 -3.93
N LYS A 5 1.50 -22.17 -4.17
CA LYS A 5 2.80 -22.67 -3.67
C LYS A 5 2.97 -22.65 -2.13
N ASN A 6 1.97 -23.09 -1.35
CA ASN A 6 2.00 -23.07 0.12
C ASN A 6 2.24 -21.69 0.76
N GLU A 7 2.19 -20.62 -0.02
CA GLU A 7 2.29 -19.25 0.47
C GLU A 7 0.93 -18.59 0.29
N THR A 8 0.22 -18.35 1.39
CA THR A 8 -0.88 -17.39 1.33
C THR A 8 -0.28 -15.99 1.29
N LYS A 9 0.02 -15.51 0.08
CA LYS A 9 0.51 -14.14 -0.10
C LYS A 9 -0.65 -13.17 0.08
N ASN A 10 -0.66 -12.47 1.21
CA ASN A 10 -1.51 -11.30 1.39
C ASN A 10 -1.08 -10.22 0.38
N HIS A 11 -1.96 -9.93 -0.58
CA HIS A 11 -1.69 -9.00 -1.68
C HIS A 11 -1.31 -7.60 -1.16
N ALA A 12 -1.98 -7.12 -0.11
CA ALA A 12 -1.72 -5.83 0.52
C ALA A 12 -0.30 -5.76 1.13
N ILE A 13 0.07 -6.78 1.92
CA ILE A 13 1.39 -6.85 2.56
C ILE A 13 2.49 -6.89 1.50
N ASN A 14 2.26 -7.62 0.40
CA ASN A 14 3.24 -7.71 -0.67
C ASN A 14 3.44 -6.38 -1.41
N GLN A 15 2.38 -5.59 -1.61
CA GLN A 15 2.49 -4.25 -2.20
C GLN A 15 3.23 -3.29 -1.25
N ILE A 16 2.91 -3.31 0.05
CA ILE A 16 3.57 -2.45 1.05
C ILE A 16 5.06 -2.75 1.18
N LEU A 17 5.43 -4.03 1.32
CA LEU A 17 6.83 -4.41 1.55
C LEU A 17 7.73 -4.30 0.32
N ARG A 18 7.15 -4.25 -0.89
CA ARG A 18 7.91 -4.13 -2.16
C ARG A 18 8.05 -2.71 -2.66
N TYR A 19 7.43 -1.74 -1.99
CA TYR A 19 7.59 -0.34 -2.36
C TYR A 19 9.06 0.08 -2.26
N ARG A 20 9.57 0.75 -3.31
CA ARG A 20 10.93 1.27 -3.36
C ARG A 20 10.94 2.63 -4.04
N ILE A 21 11.51 3.63 -3.36
CA ILE A 21 11.67 4.98 -3.88
C ILE A 21 12.58 4.95 -5.13
N GLY A 22 12.13 5.60 -6.20
CA GLY A 22 12.88 5.69 -7.46
C GLY A 22 12.88 4.42 -8.31
N ASP A 23 11.97 3.48 -8.03
CA ASP A 23 11.79 2.31 -8.88
C ASP A 23 11.17 2.71 -10.24
N LYS A 24 11.99 2.63 -11.29
CA LYS A 24 11.60 2.97 -12.66
C LYS A 24 10.50 2.06 -13.21
N GLU A 25 10.32 0.87 -12.63
CA GLU A 25 9.33 -0.11 -13.05
C GLU A 25 8.05 -0.07 -12.18
N ALA A 26 7.94 0.90 -11.26
CA ALA A 26 6.78 1.02 -10.37
C ALA A 26 5.45 1.09 -11.13
N TYR A 27 5.43 1.80 -12.27
CA TYR A 27 4.24 1.96 -13.11
C TYR A 27 3.67 0.65 -13.70
N LYS A 28 4.42 -0.45 -13.65
CA LYS A 28 3.98 -1.77 -14.15
C LYS A 28 3.29 -2.62 -13.10
N ARG A 29 3.27 -2.18 -11.84
CA ARG A 29 2.74 -2.96 -10.71
C ARG A 29 1.50 -2.26 -10.15
N PRO A 30 0.46 -3.02 -9.75
CA PRO A 30 -0.63 -2.43 -8.99
C PRO A 30 -0.09 -1.97 -7.63
N ASP A 31 -0.43 -0.75 -7.22
CA ASP A 31 -0.06 -0.10 -5.97
C ASP A 31 -1.26 0.45 -5.18
N ASP A 32 -2.48 0.13 -5.61
CA ASP A 32 -3.75 0.54 -5.02
C ASP A 32 -3.90 0.26 -3.51
N LEU A 33 -3.47 -0.90 -3.00
CA LEU A 33 -3.53 -1.16 -1.55
C LEU A 33 -2.39 -0.48 -0.79
N PHE A 34 -1.25 -0.23 -1.45
CA PHE A 34 -0.19 0.59 -0.88
C PHE A 34 -0.62 2.05 -0.75
N ASP A 35 -1.33 2.58 -1.76
CA ASP A 35 -1.94 3.91 -1.73
C ASP A 35 -2.96 4.01 -0.59
N ALA A 36 -3.90 3.06 -0.50
CA ALA A 36 -4.90 3.04 0.57
C ALA A 36 -4.26 3.02 1.97
N PHE A 37 -3.22 2.21 2.15
CA PHE A 37 -2.44 2.20 3.39
C PHE A 37 -1.77 3.54 3.67
N SER A 38 -1.08 4.10 2.67
CA SER A 38 -0.33 5.36 2.79
C SER A 38 -1.24 6.53 3.11
N TYR A 39 -2.38 6.66 2.42
CA TYR A 39 -3.39 7.67 2.73
C TYR A 39 -3.99 7.49 4.12
N GLY A 40 -4.21 6.24 4.56
CA GLY A 40 -4.65 5.95 5.92
C GLY A 40 -3.67 6.43 6.98
N VAL A 41 -2.36 6.19 6.78
CA VAL A 41 -1.29 6.67 7.66
C VAL A 41 -1.24 8.19 7.68
N ILE A 42 -1.29 8.83 6.50
CA ILE A 42 -1.30 10.30 6.38
C ILE A 42 -2.51 10.87 7.12
N TYR A 43 -3.70 10.34 6.90
CA TYR A 43 -4.91 10.79 7.57
C TYR A 43 -4.84 10.63 9.10
N ALA A 44 -4.27 9.51 9.59
CA ALA A 44 -4.12 9.25 11.00
C ALA A 44 -3.09 10.17 11.68
N LEU A 45 -2.00 10.49 10.99
CA LEU A 45 -0.83 11.18 11.57
C LEU A 45 -0.72 12.67 11.23
N VAL A 46 -1.51 13.18 10.28
CA VAL A 46 -1.51 14.59 9.87
C VAL A 46 -2.80 15.26 10.38
N PRO A 47 -2.76 15.94 11.55
CA PRO A 47 -3.95 16.52 12.18
C PRO A 47 -4.70 17.52 11.30
N GLN A 48 -3.99 18.19 10.39
CA GLN A 48 -4.54 19.17 9.45
C GLN A 48 -5.50 18.53 8.43
N MET A 49 -5.32 17.24 8.12
CA MET A 49 -6.18 16.49 7.21
C MET A 49 -7.49 16.00 7.86
N ARG A 50 -7.62 16.15 9.20
CA ARG A 50 -8.77 15.66 9.97
C ARG A 50 -9.89 16.70 10.10
N LYS A 51 -9.60 17.98 9.85
CA LYS A 51 -10.61 19.04 9.87
C LYS A 51 -11.35 19.06 8.53
N ARG A 52 -12.61 18.61 8.58
CA ARG A 52 -13.64 19.04 7.63
C ARG A 52 -14.40 20.15 8.34
N ASP A 53 -14.16 21.40 7.95
CA ASP A 53 -15.07 22.50 8.25
C ASP A 53 -16.38 22.30 7.45
#